data_AF-A0A1E3BPZ5-F1
#
_entry.id   AF-A0A1E3BPZ5-F1
#
_cell.length_a   1.000
_cell.length_b   1.000
_cell.length_c   1.000
_cell.angle_alpha   90.00
_cell.angle_beta   90.00
_cell.angle_gamma   90.00
#
_symmetry.space_group_name_H-M   'P 1'
#
loop_
_entity.id
_entity.type
_entity.pdbx_description
1 polymer ?
#
loop_
_entity_poly.entity_id
_entity_poly.type
_entity_poly.pdbx_seq_one_letter_code
_entity_poly.pdbx_strand_id
1 'polypeptide(L)' 'MITSGGLGTMGYGLPAAIGAKVARPEALVIDINGDASFAMTLTELPTAAQFIE' A
#
# COMPACT_ATOMS: atom_id res chain seq x y z
N MET A 1 -7.99 -7.21 -7.55
CA MET A 1 -7.52 -7.50 -6.16
C MET A 1 -6.00 -7.54 -6.20
N ILE A 2 -5.33 -6.71 -5.42
CA ILE A 2 -3.85 -6.65 -5.34
C ILE A 2 -3.47 -7.16 -3.95
N THR A 3 -2.69 -8.23 -3.86
CA THR A 3 -2.31 -8.87 -2.60
C THR A 3 -1.07 -9.76 -2.76
N SER A 4 -0.32 -9.98 -1.68
CA SER A 4 0.79 -10.93 -1.65
C SER A 4 0.26 -12.34 -1.34
N GLY A 5 0.08 -13.15 -2.39
CA GLY A 5 -0.51 -14.50 -2.27
C GLY A 5 0.52 -15.57 -1.90
N GLY A 6 1.36 -15.98 -2.85
CA GLY A 6 2.24 -17.15 -2.69
C GLY A 6 3.27 -17.04 -1.57
N LEU A 7 3.95 -15.89 -1.45
CA LEU A 7 4.94 -15.64 -0.41
C LEU A 7 4.31 -15.15 0.91
N GLY A 8 3.17 -14.47 0.85
CA GLY A 8 2.50 -13.91 2.03
C GLY A 8 3.31 -12.81 2.73
N THR A 9 3.96 -11.92 1.96
CA THR A 9 4.80 -10.85 2.50
C THR A 9 3.98 -9.84 3.30
N MET A 10 4.15 -9.83 4.61
CA MET A 10 3.63 -8.77 5.49
C MET A 10 4.30 -7.42 5.17
N GLY A 11 3.56 -6.32 5.32
CA GLY A 11 4.02 -4.98 4.90
C GLY A 11 3.86 -4.70 3.40
N TYR A 12 3.36 -5.64 2.61
CA TYR A 12 3.14 -5.41 1.18
C TYR A 12 2.05 -4.37 0.87
N GLY A 13 1.00 -4.31 1.71
CA GLY A 13 -0.23 -3.54 1.45
C GLY A 13 0.01 -2.06 1.16
N LEU A 14 0.70 -1.34 2.06
CA LEU A 14 0.91 0.10 1.95
C LEU A 14 1.71 0.51 0.69
N PRO A 15 2.93 -0.01 0.45
CA PRO A 15 3.66 0.33 -0.77
C PRO A 15 2.94 -0.12 -2.06
N ALA A 16 2.25 -1.27 -2.04
CA ALA A 16 1.46 -1.72 -3.18
C ALA A 16 0.27 -0.79 -3.48
N ALA A 17 -0.40 -0.28 -2.44
CA ALA A 17 -1.50 0.68 -2.57
C ALA A 17 -1.01 2.03 -3.10
N ILE A 18 0.15 2.51 -2.64
CA ILE A 18 0.77 3.73 -3.19
C ILE A 18 1.05 3.55 -4.68
N GLY A 19 1.71 2.46 -5.08
CA GLY A 19 1.97 2.16 -6.49
C GLY A 19 0.69 2.03 -7.32
N ALA A 20 -0.35 1.39 -6.78
CA ALA A 20 -1.65 1.25 -7.44
C ALA A 20 -2.34 2.61 -7.64
N LYS A 21 -2.28 3.51 -6.65
CA LYS A 21 -2.85 4.85 -6.75
C LYS A 21 -2.10 5.72 -7.77
N VAL A 22 -0.77 5.65 -7.80
CA VAL A 22 0.04 6.29 -8.83
C VAL A 22 -0.30 5.77 -10.24
N ALA A 23 -0.48 4.45 -10.38
CA ALA A 23 -0.84 3.83 -11.67
C ALA A 23 -2.28 4.15 -12.12
N ARG A 24 -3.20 4.43 -11.18
CA ARG A 24 -4.60 4.75 -11.44
C ARG A 24 -5.05 5.93 -10.57
N PRO A 25 -4.67 7.18 -10.93
CA PRO A 25 -4.93 8.36 -10.11
C PRO A 25 -6.41 8.61 -9.80
N GLU A 26 -7.29 8.34 -10.75
CA GLU A 26 -8.74 8.55 -10.58
C GLU A 26 -9.44 7.42 -9.81
N ALA A 27 -8.75 6.31 -9.54
CA ALA A 27 -9.36 5.20 -8.81
C ALA A 27 -9.33 5.45 -7.30
N LEU A 28 -10.41 5.03 -6.62
CA LEU A 28 -10.38 4.81 -5.18
C LEU A 28 -9.55 3.55 -4.91
N VAL A 29 -8.42 3.72 -4.23
CA VAL A 29 -7.53 2.64 -3.81
C VAL A 29 -7.65 2.50 -2.29
N ILE A 30 -7.96 1.31 -1.82
CA ILE A 30 -8.11 1.01 -0.39
C ILE A 30 -7.14 -0.11 -0.04
N ASP A 31 -6.25 0.16 0.92
CA ASP A 31 -5.41 -0.85 1.57
C ASP A 31 -6.14 -1.42 2.80
N ILE A 32 -6.51 -2.70 2.75
CA ILE A 32 -7.05 -3.41 3.91
C ILE A 32 -5.89 -4.12 4.58
N ASN A 33 -5.39 -3.54 5.67
CA ASN A 33 -4.14 -3.95 6.28
C ASN A 33 -4.32 -4.35 7.75
N GLY A 34 -3.55 -5.34 8.19
CA GLY A 34 -3.45 -5.68 9.61
C GLY A 34 -2.46 -4.75 10.31
N ASP A 35 -2.63 -4.52 11.61
CA ASP A 35 -1.76 -3.66 12.43
C ASP A 35 -0.29 -4.09 12.38
N ALA A 36 0.00 -5.38 12.52
CA ALA A 36 1.36 -5.92 12.44
C ALA A 36 1.95 -5.78 11.04
N SER A 37 1.15 -5.96 9.98
CA SER A 37 1.61 -5.79 8.60
C SER A 37 1.87 -4.32 8.28
N PHE A 38 0.97 -3.43 8.69
CA PHE A 38 1.13 -1.99 8.53
C PHE A 38 2.39 -1.48 9.23
N ALA A 39 2.65 -1.96 10.46
CA ALA A 39 3.82 -1.56 11.24
C ALA A 39 5.17 -1.86 10.54
N MET A 40 5.23 -2.87 9.67
CA MET A 40 6.47 -3.23 8.97
C MET A 40 6.92 -2.20 7.94
N THR A 41 5.97 -1.43 7.37
CA THR A 41 6.25 -0.49 6.28
C THR A 41 5.60 0.87 6.48
N LEU A 42 5.12 1.19 7.69
CA LEU A 42 4.42 2.46 7.99
C LEU A 42 5.23 3.71 7.59
N THR A 43 6.55 3.58 7.52
CA THR A 43 7.49 4.63 7.09
C THR A 43 7.28 5.08 5.64
N GLU A 44 6.45 4.40 4.85
CA GLU A 44 6.05 4.79 3.50
C GLU A 44 4.84 5.76 3.48
N LEU A 45 4.22 6.09 4.61
CA LEU A 45 3.17 7.12 4.65
C LEU A 45 3.63 8.49 4.11
N PRO A 46 4.84 8.99 4.42
CA PRO A 46 5.36 10.20 3.80
C PRO A 46 5.51 10.08 2.28
N THR A 47 5.88 8.89 1.77
CA THR A 47 5.91 8.61 0.32
C THR A 47 4.53 8.79 -0.30
N ALA A 48 3.48 8.27 0.35
CA ALA A 48 2.11 8.48 -0.09
C ALA A 48 1.76 9.98 -0.16
N ALA A 49 2.05 10.74 0.89
CA ALA A 49 1.78 12.17 0.95
C ALA A 49 2.57 12.99 -0.08
N GLN A 50 3.74 12.51 -0.52
CA GLN A 50 4.57 13.18 -1.52
C GLN A 50 4.10 12.94 -2.96
N PHE A 51 3.55 11.76 -3.27
CA PHE A 51 3.29 11.33 -4.65
C PHE A 51 1.81 11.14 -5.00
N ILE A 52 0.91 11.21 -4.02
CA ILE A 52 -0.53 11.06 -4.22
C ILE A 52 -1.18 12.41 -3.89
N GLU A 53 -1.59 13.13 -4.94
CA GLU A 53 -2.43 14.34 -4.84
C GLU A 53 -3.93 13.99 -4.85
#